data_AF-A0A8T3D0L8-F1
#
_entry.id   AF-A0A8T3D0L8-F1
#
_cell.length_a   1.000
_cell.length_b   1.000
_cell.length_c   1.000
_cell.angle_alpha   90.00
_cell.angle_beta   90.00
_cell.angle_gamma   90.00
#
_symmetry.space_group_name_H-M   'P 1'
#
loop_
_entity.id
_entity.type
_entity.pdbx_description
1 polymer ?
#
loop_
_entity_poly.entity_id
_entity_poly.type
_entity_poly.pdbx_seq_one_letter_code
_entity_poly.pdbx_strand_id
1 'polypeptide(L)'
;MDDSAKQLLRLIIRRIPSNKLYSTLRKWEHLSKKQFESLDFTQPKWLICDNLLSLCEENDLSAKHVTELELIHRIEQPTQGAWHVCQLIDAQEEALTSDLLQFRESFKLHLKGLISHVAVKIKKHEDDAIWIRIAWGDNFTKPNHLKPTYVVHHLQTPYVFLSGLNVKHKPLLHQALVLATHHESIKDVHLSGRCLTALRDLLMRQYKQVFPVKHPRPLQERSPLLTHPNIENEHAKHAENRLQMASEVFGDGTLPKLETALYKLETRYRGKERGTMGAREEPFRGVVRFSSSNILESLKYCTSSGMAAAPVTPLLSSIVQKGRNYFVITDKGPGLSQTPGPKV
;
A
#
# COMPACT_ATOMS: atom_id res chain seq x y z
N MET A 1 -22.51 27.31 5.20
CA MET A 1 -21.48 26.51 4.49
C MET A 1 -21.24 27.07 3.10
N ASP A 2 -20.01 27.07 2.59
CA ASP A 2 -19.69 27.55 1.23
C ASP A 2 -20.05 26.52 0.14
N ASP A 3 -20.30 26.98 -1.09
CA ASP A 3 -20.74 26.13 -2.20
C ASP A 3 -19.74 25.01 -2.54
N SER A 4 -18.46 25.27 -2.34
CA SER A 4 -17.41 24.26 -2.58
C SER A 4 -17.51 23.10 -1.58
N ALA A 5 -17.81 23.37 -0.31
CA ALA A 5 -18.05 22.34 0.70
C ALA A 5 -19.37 21.61 0.47
N LYS A 6 -20.43 22.30 0.00
CA LYS A 6 -21.70 21.66 -0.38
C LYS A 6 -21.48 20.65 -1.53
N GLN A 7 -20.74 21.05 -2.57
CA GLN A 7 -20.40 20.16 -3.68
C GLN A 7 -19.55 18.97 -3.23
N LEU A 8 -18.57 19.21 -2.34
CA LEU A 8 -17.75 18.15 -1.76
C LEU A 8 -18.61 17.15 -0.98
N LEU A 9 -19.54 17.63 -0.14
CA LEU A 9 -20.44 16.77 0.63
C LEU A 9 -21.27 15.89 -0.29
N ARG A 10 -21.89 16.47 -1.33
CA ARG A 10 -22.65 15.71 -2.35
C ARG A 10 -21.82 14.59 -2.98
N LEU A 11 -20.56 14.85 -3.30
CA LEU A 11 -19.67 13.84 -3.86
C LEU A 11 -19.30 12.74 -2.86
N ILE A 12 -19.08 13.09 -1.60
CA ILE A 12 -18.77 12.13 -0.52
C ILE A 12 -19.97 11.19 -0.31
N ILE A 13 -21.17 11.73 -0.12
CA ILE A 13 -22.39 10.93 0.11
C ILE A 13 -22.66 10.00 -1.08
N ARG A 14 -22.46 10.49 -2.31
CA ARG A 14 -22.60 9.65 -3.51
C ARG A 14 -21.61 8.48 -3.52
N ARG A 15 -20.36 8.70 -3.10
CA ARG A 15 -19.28 7.69 -3.07
C ARG A 15 -19.46 6.64 -1.97
N ILE A 16 -19.96 7.02 -0.80
CA ILE A 16 -20.17 6.08 0.30
C ILE A 16 -21.26 5.08 -0.10
N PRO A 17 -21.02 3.75 -0.08
CA PRO A 17 -22.04 2.74 -0.35
C PRO A 17 -23.27 2.88 0.57
N SER A 18 -24.49 2.64 0.07
CA SER A 18 -25.72 2.86 0.86
C SER A 18 -25.72 2.08 2.17
N ASN A 19 -25.29 0.81 2.13
CA ASN A 19 -25.19 -0.06 3.30
C ASN A 19 -24.16 0.40 4.35
N LYS A 20 -23.26 1.31 4.01
CA LYS A 20 -22.27 1.89 4.93
C LYS A 20 -22.58 3.33 5.33
N LEU A 21 -23.51 4.00 4.65
CA LEU A 21 -23.79 5.42 4.87
C LEU A 21 -24.20 5.72 6.31
N TYR A 22 -25.08 4.89 6.88
CA TYR A 22 -25.51 4.99 8.27
C TYR A 22 -24.32 4.92 9.24
N SER A 23 -23.47 3.89 9.13
CA SER A 23 -22.33 3.71 10.04
C SER A 23 -21.28 4.82 9.90
N THR A 24 -21.01 5.28 8.66
CA THR A 24 -20.04 6.34 8.41
C THR A 24 -20.52 7.67 9.00
N LEU A 25 -21.79 8.03 8.81
CA LEU A 25 -22.36 9.27 9.38
C LEU A 25 -22.47 9.19 10.89
N ARG A 26 -22.76 8.02 11.46
CA ARG A 26 -22.78 7.83 12.92
C ARG A 26 -21.43 8.14 13.56
N LYS A 27 -20.32 7.73 12.93
CA LYS A 27 -18.94 8.04 13.38
C LYS A 27 -18.51 9.49 13.12
N TRP A 28 -19.27 10.24 12.34
CA TRP A 28 -18.94 11.63 12.04
C TRP A 28 -19.22 12.54 13.24
N GLU A 29 -20.22 12.21 14.08
CA GLU A 29 -20.47 12.84 15.38
C GLU A 29 -20.74 14.36 15.37
N HIS A 30 -21.02 14.94 14.20
CA HIS A 30 -21.40 16.36 14.04
C HIS A 30 -22.91 16.59 13.97
N LEU A 31 -23.72 15.53 14.08
CA LEU A 31 -25.18 15.59 14.11
C LEU A 31 -25.68 15.15 15.48
N SER A 32 -26.66 15.87 16.03
CA SER A 32 -27.33 15.43 17.26
C SER A 32 -28.09 14.11 17.03
N LYS A 33 -28.34 13.34 18.10
CA LYS A 33 -29.08 12.07 18.02
C LYS A 33 -30.44 12.24 17.31
N LYS A 34 -31.18 13.31 17.64
CA LYS A 34 -32.48 13.62 17.04
C LYS A 34 -32.38 13.91 15.54
N GLN A 35 -31.41 14.73 15.12
CA GLN A 35 -31.17 15.05 13.72
C GLN A 35 -30.71 13.82 12.93
N PHE A 36 -29.93 12.94 13.56
CA PHE A 36 -29.49 11.70 12.94
C PHE A 36 -30.64 10.69 12.77
N GLU A 37 -31.52 10.58 13.78
CA GLU A 37 -32.72 9.74 13.74
C GLU A 37 -33.77 10.25 12.76
N SER A 38 -33.82 11.56 12.47
CA SER A 38 -34.72 12.12 11.47
C SER A 38 -34.30 11.83 10.03
N LEU A 39 -33.10 11.30 9.80
CA LEU A 39 -32.64 10.90 8.46
C LEU A 39 -33.21 9.52 8.11
N ASP A 40 -34.02 9.46 7.07
CA ASP A 40 -34.55 8.22 6.53
C ASP A 40 -33.55 7.57 5.54
N PHE A 41 -32.84 6.55 6.02
CA PHE A 41 -31.85 5.81 5.23
C PHE A 41 -32.45 4.83 4.21
N THR A 42 -33.78 4.68 4.18
CA THR A 42 -34.47 3.92 3.13
C THR A 42 -34.64 4.73 1.84
N GLN A 43 -34.50 6.06 1.94
CA GLN A 43 -34.64 6.97 0.81
C GLN A 43 -33.43 6.95 -0.14
N PRO A 44 -33.61 7.43 -1.38
CA PRO A 44 -32.49 7.68 -2.28
C PRO A 44 -31.43 8.60 -1.67
N LYS A 45 -30.15 8.31 -1.92
CA LYS A 45 -29.01 9.08 -1.39
C LYS A 45 -29.05 10.58 -1.66
N TRP A 46 -29.65 11.01 -2.77
CA TRP A 46 -29.73 12.43 -3.11
C TRP A 46 -30.62 13.18 -2.12
N LEU A 47 -31.74 12.57 -1.69
CA LEU A 47 -32.66 13.15 -0.73
C LEU A 47 -32.05 13.20 0.67
N ILE A 48 -31.35 12.12 1.07
CA ILE A 48 -30.53 12.10 2.29
C ILE A 48 -29.47 13.21 2.24
N CYS A 49 -28.85 13.42 1.08
CA CYS A 49 -27.84 14.46 0.92
C CYS A 49 -28.42 15.87 1.04
N ASP A 50 -29.62 16.13 0.52
CA ASP A 50 -30.26 17.43 0.65
C ASP A 50 -30.68 17.69 2.11
N ASN A 51 -31.24 16.69 2.80
CA ASN A 51 -31.53 16.78 4.24
C ASN A 51 -30.25 17.02 5.06
N LEU A 52 -29.16 16.32 4.73
CA LEU A 52 -27.85 16.54 5.36
C LEU A 52 -27.32 17.95 5.11
N LEU A 53 -27.50 18.51 3.91
CA LEU A 53 -27.08 19.88 3.61
C LEU A 53 -27.81 20.88 4.51
N SER A 54 -29.13 20.73 4.69
CA SER A 54 -29.92 21.55 5.61
C SER A 54 -29.43 21.43 7.05
N LEU A 55 -29.23 20.20 7.54
CA LEU A 55 -28.69 19.97 8.89
C LEU A 55 -27.28 20.54 9.08
N CYS A 56 -26.45 20.50 8.04
CA CYS A 56 -25.12 21.09 8.10
C CYS A 56 -25.17 22.62 8.14
N GLU A 57 -26.17 23.25 7.52
CA GLU A 57 -26.39 24.69 7.62
C GLU A 57 -26.92 25.08 9.00
N GLU A 58 -27.88 24.32 9.55
CA GLU A 58 -28.40 24.52 10.91
C GLU A 58 -27.32 24.42 12.00
N ASN A 59 -26.36 23.50 11.82
CA ASN A 59 -25.26 23.28 12.76
C ASN A 59 -23.98 24.09 12.42
N ASP A 60 -24.06 25.04 11.50
CA ASP A 60 -22.92 25.88 11.06
C ASP A 60 -21.67 25.08 10.65
N LEU A 61 -21.86 23.93 9.99
CA LEU A 61 -20.75 23.06 9.62
C LEU A 61 -19.93 23.67 8.47
N SER A 62 -18.63 23.81 8.74
CA SER A 62 -17.64 24.28 7.77
C SER A 62 -17.07 23.15 6.88
N ALA A 63 -16.34 23.53 5.83
CA ALA A 63 -15.56 22.61 4.99
C ALA A 63 -14.65 21.66 5.80
N LYS A 64 -14.16 22.09 6.97
CA LYS A 64 -13.32 21.26 7.85
C LYS A 64 -14.08 20.01 8.34
N HIS A 65 -15.37 20.15 8.67
CA HIS A 65 -16.21 19.04 9.09
C HIS A 65 -16.51 18.09 7.91
N VAL A 66 -16.77 18.64 6.72
CA VAL A 66 -16.98 17.82 5.51
C VAL A 66 -15.74 16.99 5.16
N THR A 67 -14.53 17.58 5.24
CA THR A 67 -13.29 16.82 5.00
C THR A 67 -13.01 15.76 6.06
N GLU A 68 -13.58 15.90 7.26
CA GLU A 68 -13.52 14.86 8.28
C GLU A 68 -14.40 13.67 7.93
N LEU A 69 -15.62 13.90 7.41
CA LEU A 69 -16.47 12.83 6.90
C LEU A 69 -15.78 12.03 5.79
N GLU A 70 -15.13 12.73 4.85
CA GLU A 70 -14.34 12.07 3.81
C GLU A 70 -13.20 11.22 4.38
N LEU A 71 -12.50 11.74 5.40
CA LEU A 71 -11.40 11.02 6.04
C LEU A 71 -11.90 9.77 6.77
N ILE A 72 -13.05 9.84 7.45
CA ILE A 72 -13.70 8.68 8.09
C ILE A 72 -14.05 7.63 7.03
N HIS A 73 -14.71 8.04 5.94
CA HIS A 73 -15.02 7.13 4.84
C HIS A 73 -13.76 6.46 4.29
N ARG A 74 -12.67 7.23 4.14
CA ARG A 74 -11.38 6.71 3.65
C ARG A 74 -10.78 5.67 4.59
N ILE A 75 -10.82 5.91 5.90
CA ILE A 75 -10.34 4.99 6.93
C ILE A 75 -11.13 3.68 6.89
N GLU A 76 -12.45 3.73 6.70
CA GLU A 76 -13.32 2.54 6.62
C GLU A 76 -13.18 1.74 5.30
N GLN A 77 -12.58 2.34 4.28
CA GLN A 77 -12.40 1.78 2.94
C GLN A 77 -10.94 1.99 2.47
N PRO A 78 -9.93 1.48 3.21
CA PRO A 78 -8.53 1.73 2.88
C PRO A 78 -8.16 1.12 1.53
N THR A 79 -8.90 0.11 1.05
CA THR A 79 -8.69 -0.56 -0.24
C THR A 79 -9.06 0.28 -1.46
N GLN A 80 -9.66 1.46 -1.28
CA GLN A 80 -10.15 2.30 -2.37
C GLN A 80 -9.03 3.10 -3.07
N GLY A 81 -8.04 2.44 -3.66
CA GLY A 81 -6.97 3.11 -4.39
C GLY A 81 -5.62 2.43 -4.17
N ALA A 82 -4.59 2.90 -4.87
CA ALA A 82 -3.25 2.40 -4.68
C ALA A 82 -2.55 3.15 -3.53
N TRP A 83 -1.84 2.38 -2.72
CA TRP A 83 -0.90 2.85 -1.73
C TRP A 83 0.52 2.63 -2.24
N HIS A 84 1.40 3.56 -1.91
CA HIS A 84 2.83 3.51 -2.16
C HIS A 84 3.54 3.66 -0.83
N VAL A 85 4.61 2.90 -0.62
CA VAL A 85 5.33 2.93 0.66
C VAL A 85 6.67 3.64 0.53
N CYS A 86 6.91 4.56 1.44
CA CYS A 86 8.20 5.19 1.66
C CYS A 86 8.74 4.81 3.03
N GLN A 87 10.06 4.88 3.17
CA GLN A 87 10.79 4.62 4.41
C GLN A 87 11.60 5.86 4.77
N LEU A 88 11.37 6.36 5.98
CA LEU A 88 12.21 7.34 6.64
C LEU A 88 13.52 6.66 7.08
N ILE A 89 14.64 7.34 6.92
CA ILE A 89 15.99 6.82 7.19
C ILE A 89 16.70 7.77 8.16
N ASP A 90 17.59 7.20 8.96
CA ASP A 90 18.49 7.94 9.85
C ASP A 90 17.69 8.79 10.85
N ALA A 91 17.00 8.09 11.76
CA ALA A 91 16.21 8.69 12.83
C ALA A 91 17.14 9.38 13.83
N GLN A 92 16.83 10.63 14.16
CA GLN A 92 17.51 11.38 15.22
C GLN A 92 16.95 10.97 16.60
N GLU A 93 17.63 11.34 17.69
CA GLU A 93 17.17 10.99 19.05
C GLU A 93 15.78 11.58 19.34
N GLU A 94 15.47 12.75 18.79
CA GLU A 94 14.16 13.41 18.90
C GLU A 94 13.03 12.64 18.18
N ALA A 95 13.36 11.82 17.17
CA ALA A 95 12.37 11.03 16.44
C ALA A 95 11.70 9.98 17.35
N LEU A 96 12.45 9.46 18.33
CA LEU A 96 11.99 8.38 19.23
C LEU A 96 11.05 8.87 20.33
N THR A 97 11.02 10.17 20.60
CA THR A 97 10.23 10.80 21.69
C THR A 97 9.11 11.70 21.17
N SER A 98 8.95 11.82 19.85
CA SER A 98 7.98 12.73 19.25
C SER A 98 6.54 12.36 19.62
N ASP A 99 5.85 13.27 20.30
CA ASP A 99 4.43 13.15 20.59
C ASP A 99 3.56 13.55 19.37
N LEU A 100 2.35 12.99 19.29
CA LEU A 100 1.38 13.27 18.24
C LEU A 100 1.07 14.77 18.09
N LEU A 101 1.01 15.51 19.20
CA LEU A 101 0.72 16.95 19.15
C LEU A 101 1.88 17.71 18.48
N GLN A 102 3.11 17.44 18.90
CA GLN A 102 4.31 18.03 18.32
C GLN A 102 4.43 17.69 16.83
N PHE A 103 4.26 16.42 16.47
CA PHE A 103 4.23 15.99 15.07
C PHE A 103 3.18 16.75 14.26
N ARG A 104 1.95 16.87 14.78
CA ARG A 104 0.84 17.56 14.08
C ARG A 104 1.15 19.03 13.81
N GLU A 105 1.72 19.73 14.79
CA GLU A 105 2.05 21.14 14.68
C GLU A 105 3.24 21.35 13.75
N SER A 106 4.32 20.60 13.98
CA SER A 106 5.53 20.61 13.16
C SER A 106 5.21 20.30 11.70
N PHE A 107 4.46 19.23 11.41
CA PHE A 107 4.09 18.86 10.05
C PHE A 107 3.29 19.94 9.33
N LYS A 108 2.30 20.54 10.01
CA LYS A 108 1.50 21.63 9.43
C LYS A 108 2.34 22.88 9.18
N LEU A 109 3.25 23.21 10.10
CA LEU A 109 4.13 24.37 9.99
C LEU A 109 5.06 24.21 8.80
N HIS A 110 5.79 23.09 8.73
CA HIS A 110 6.72 22.82 7.63
C HIS A 110 6.01 22.77 6.27
N LEU A 111 4.87 22.08 6.18
CA LEU A 111 4.16 21.99 4.90
C LEU A 111 3.63 23.35 4.42
N LYS A 112 3.11 24.19 5.34
CA LYS A 112 2.66 25.55 5.00
C LYS A 112 3.81 26.50 4.66
N GLY A 113 4.99 26.29 5.24
CA GLY A 113 6.19 27.01 4.87
C GLY A 113 6.64 26.72 3.44
N LEU A 114 6.36 25.51 2.93
CA LEU A 114 6.68 25.10 1.56
C LEU A 114 5.61 25.48 0.54
N ILE A 115 4.34 25.56 0.94
CA ILE A 115 3.23 25.91 0.05
C ILE A 115 2.12 26.67 0.79
N SER A 116 1.76 27.85 0.29
CA SER A 116 0.79 28.75 0.93
C SER A 116 -0.64 28.19 0.92
N HIS A 117 -1.07 27.64 -0.21
CA HIS A 117 -2.42 27.14 -0.40
C HIS A 117 -2.48 25.62 -0.19
N VAL A 118 -2.49 25.20 1.07
CA VAL A 118 -2.65 23.79 1.46
C VAL A 118 -3.64 23.63 2.61
N ALA A 119 -4.49 22.60 2.52
CA ALA A 119 -5.41 22.25 3.60
C ALA A 119 -5.07 20.84 4.15
N VAL A 120 -4.76 20.79 5.44
CA VAL A 120 -4.31 19.57 6.13
C VAL A 120 -5.27 19.21 7.25
N LYS A 121 -5.77 17.97 7.25
CA LYS A 121 -6.53 17.37 8.36
C LYS A 121 -5.78 16.13 8.83
N ILE A 122 -5.59 16.00 10.14
CA ILE A 122 -4.89 14.87 10.76
C ILE A 122 -5.83 14.21 11.77
N LYS A 123 -6.03 12.90 11.70
CA LYS A 123 -6.85 12.11 12.63
C LYS A 123 -6.04 10.92 13.14
N LYS A 124 -6.05 10.69 14.46
CA LYS A 124 -5.50 9.47 15.05
C LYS A 124 -6.56 8.38 14.93
N HIS A 125 -6.15 7.19 14.52
CA HIS A 125 -6.98 6.00 14.45
C HIS A 125 -6.76 5.11 15.70
N GLU A 126 -7.63 4.12 15.89
CA GLU A 126 -7.62 3.24 17.07
C GLU A 126 -6.34 2.39 17.18
N ASP A 127 -5.72 2.04 16.06
CA ASP A 127 -4.47 1.27 15.98
C ASP A 127 -3.19 2.13 16.10
N ASP A 128 -3.31 3.31 16.74
CA ASP A 128 -2.27 4.35 16.83
C ASP A 128 -1.79 4.93 15.49
N ALA A 129 -2.36 4.50 14.35
CA ALA A 129 -2.05 5.07 13.05
C ALA A 129 -2.53 6.52 12.94
N ILE A 130 -1.70 7.37 12.36
CA ILE A 130 -2.05 8.75 12.03
C ILE A 130 -2.46 8.81 10.57
N TRP A 131 -3.70 9.25 10.34
CA TRP A 131 -4.24 9.50 9.02
C TRP A 131 -4.20 10.99 8.71
N ILE A 132 -3.53 11.35 7.63
CA ILE A 132 -3.38 12.73 7.16
C ILE A 132 -4.05 12.85 5.80
N ARG A 133 -4.94 13.81 5.68
CA ARG A 133 -5.55 14.23 4.43
C ARG A 133 -4.97 15.59 4.04
N ILE A 134 -4.48 15.69 2.81
CA ILE A 134 -3.86 16.90 2.28
C ILE A 134 -4.58 17.27 0.98
N ALA A 135 -5.20 18.45 0.92
CA ALA A 135 -5.64 19.03 -0.33
C ALA A 135 -4.61 20.08 -0.76
N TRP A 136 -4.18 19.96 -2.01
CA TRP A 136 -3.14 20.80 -2.61
C TRP A 136 -3.76 21.90 -3.46
N GLY A 137 -3.29 23.13 -3.27
CA GLY A 137 -3.46 24.23 -4.21
C GLY A 137 -2.14 24.51 -4.93
N ASP A 138 -2.05 25.67 -5.54
CA ASP A 138 -0.80 26.26 -6.01
C ASP A 138 -0.76 27.73 -5.58
N ASN A 139 0.23 28.51 -6.00
CA ASN A 139 0.38 29.91 -5.59
C ASN A 139 -0.79 30.83 -5.99
N PHE A 140 -1.68 30.37 -6.87
CA PHE A 140 -2.78 31.17 -7.41
C PHE A 140 -4.16 30.55 -7.19
N THR A 141 -4.22 29.28 -6.76
CA THR A 141 -5.45 28.51 -6.65
C THR A 141 -5.64 27.93 -5.25
N LYS A 142 -6.89 27.97 -4.79
CA LYS A 142 -7.29 27.38 -3.52
C LYS A 142 -7.06 25.85 -3.53
N PRO A 143 -6.87 25.23 -2.36
CA PRO A 143 -6.71 23.79 -2.25
C PRO A 143 -7.82 23.00 -2.97
N ASN A 144 -7.42 22.08 -3.86
CA ASN A 144 -8.37 21.22 -4.56
C ASN A 144 -8.80 20.06 -3.66
N HIS A 145 -9.96 20.22 -3.02
CA HIS A 145 -10.52 19.20 -2.14
C HIS A 145 -11.04 17.95 -2.87
N LEU A 146 -11.13 17.95 -4.21
CA LEU A 146 -11.62 16.80 -4.99
C LEU A 146 -10.55 15.75 -5.26
N LYS A 147 -9.27 16.14 -5.20
CA LYS A 147 -8.11 15.28 -5.42
C LYS A 147 -7.13 15.34 -4.23
N PRO A 148 -7.57 14.94 -3.02
CA PRO A 148 -6.70 14.92 -1.86
C PRO A 148 -5.66 13.79 -1.95
N THR A 149 -4.53 14.02 -1.29
CA THR A 149 -3.56 12.98 -0.95
C THR A 149 -3.81 12.48 0.46
N TYR A 150 -3.67 11.17 0.67
CA TYR A 150 -3.76 10.55 1.97
C TYR A 150 -2.41 9.98 2.38
N VAL A 151 -2.06 10.19 3.65
CA VAL A 151 -0.86 9.63 4.28
C VAL A 151 -1.29 8.85 5.50
N VAL A 152 -0.71 7.68 5.69
CA VAL A 152 -0.86 6.88 6.91
C VAL A 152 0.53 6.61 7.47
N HIS A 153 0.72 6.85 8.76
CA HIS A 153 2.00 6.69 9.42
C HIS A 153 1.80 6.30 10.89
N HIS A 154 2.63 5.38 11.38
CA HIS A 154 2.74 5.09 12.81
C HIS A 154 4.07 5.69 13.26
N LEU A 155 4.03 6.60 14.25
CA LEU A 155 5.23 7.35 14.70
C LEU A 155 6.36 6.43 15.17
N GLN A 156 6.01 5.25 15.68
CA GLN A 156 6.96 4.24 16.17
C GLN A 156 7.66 3.47 15.04
N THR A 157 7.32 3.73 13.77
CA THR A 157 7.82 2.97 12.62
C THR A 157 8.39 3.92 11.58
N PRO A 158 9.44 3.54 10.83
CA PRO A 158 9.98 4.39 9.78
C PRO A 158 9.11 4.40 8.50
N TYR A 159 7.99 3.69 8.46
CA TYR A 159 7.21 3.49 7.24
C TYR A 159 6.08 4.50 7.11
N VAL A 160 5.94 5.05 5.90
CA VAL A 160 4.89 6.01 5.54
C VAL A 160 4.16 5.49 4.30
N PHE A 161 2.84 5.40 4.38
CA PHE A 161 1.98 4.93 3.30
C PHE A 161 1.28 6.11 2.64
N LEU A 162 1.41 6.24 1.32
CA LEU A 162 0.96 7.38 0.54
C LEU A 162 -0.07 6.95 -0.50
N SER A 163 -1.16 7.69 -0.68
CA SER A 163 -2.16 7.44 -1.72
C SER A 163 -2.61 8.74 -2.38
N GLY A 164 -2.74 8.73 -3.71
CA GLY A 164 -3.19 9.89 -4.49
C GLY A 164 -2.19 11.07 -4.52
N LEU A 165 -0.89 10.80 -4.33
CA LEU A 165 0.15 11.82 -4.39
C LEU A 165 0.55 12.14 -5.84
N ASN A 166 0.48 13.41 -6.22
CA ASN A 166 0.99 13.87 -7.51
C ASN A 166 2.52 14.01 -7.44
N VAL A 167 3.21 13.66 -8.54
CA VAL A 167 4.66 13.81 -8.69
C VAL A 167 5.13 15.23 -8.35
N LYS A 168 4.35 16.26 -8.72
CA LYS A 168 4.67 17.66 -8.41
C LYS A 168 4.74 17.96 -6.91
N HIS A 169 3.89 17.34 -6.10
CA HIS A 169 3.81 17.57 -4.65
C HIS A 169 4.67 16.59 -3.85
N LYS A 170 5.21 15.54 -4.49
CA LYS A 170 6.06 14.54 -3.85
C LYS A 170 7.25 15.14 -3.09
N PRO A 171 8.08 16.03 -3.66
CA PRO A 171 9.21 16.61 -2.92
C PRO A 171 8.77 17.43 -1.71
N LEU A 172 7.69 18.21 -1.84
CA LEU A 172 7.17 19.04 -0.74
C LEU A 172 6.68 18.19 0.44
N LEU A 173 5.92 17.13 0.14
CA LEU A 173 5.44 16.21 1.16
C LEU A 173 6.59 15.47 1.83
N HIS A 174 7.55 14.99 1.04
CA HIS A 174 8.73 14.28 1.55
C HIS A 174 9.52 15.16 2.53
N GLN A 175 9.81 16.39 2.15
CA GLN A 175 10.52 17.33 3.01
C GLN A 175 9.75 17.63 4.30
N ALA A 176 8.44 17.89 4.23
CA ALA A 176 7.62 18.13 5.41
C ALA A 176 7.57 16.92 6.36
N LEU A 177 7.53 15.69 5.83
CA LEU A 177 7.57 14.47 6.63
C LEU A 177 8.92 14.28 7.33
N VAL A 178 10.02 14.43 6.60
CA VAL A 178 11.39 14.30 7.13
C VAL A 178 11.63 15.26 8.29
N LEU A 179 11.28 16.54 8.10
CA LEU A 179 11.41 17.56 9.14
C LEU A 179 10.49 17.32 10.34
N ALA A 180 9.23 16.92 10.10
CA ALA A 180 8.28 16.71 11.18
C ALA A 180 8.52 15.45 12.00
N THR A 181 9.24 14.48 11.44
CA THR A 181 9.57 13.20 12.11
C THR A 181 11.00 13.15 12.61
N HIS A 182 11.81 14.21 12.44
CA HIS A 182 13.22 14.24 12.84
C HIS A 182 14.07 13.12 12.23
N HIS A 183 13.90 12.90 10.92
CA HIS A 183 14.73 11.98 10.14
C HIS A 183 15.63 12.77 9.18
N GLU A 184 16.70 12.17 8.67
CA GLU A 184 17.58 12.83 7.68
C GLU A 184 16.99 12.77 6.27
N SER A 185 16.39 11.64 5.91
CA SER A 185 15.91 11.42 4.54
C SER A 185 14.72 10.46 4.45
N ILE A 186 14.10 10.43 3.27
CA ILE A 186 12.99 9.54 2.94
C ILE A 186 13.23 8.90 1.57
N LYS A 187 13.14 7.57 1.50
CA LYS A 187 13.30 6.80 0.25
C LYS A 187 12.04 6.05 -0.14
N ASP A 188 11.93 5.78 -1.43
CA ASP A 188 10.91 4.88 -1.98
C ASP A 188 11.29 3.42 -1.71
N VAL A 189 10.38 2.64 -1.13
CA VAL A 189 10.63 1.22 -0.83
C VAL A 189 10.35 0.34 -2.05
N HIS A 190 9.79 0.90 -3.13
CA HIS A 190 9.34 0.16 -4.31
C HIS A 190 8.29 -0.92 -3.98
N LEU A 191 7.42 -0.57 -3.03
CA LEU A 191 6.26 -1.36 -2.65
C LEU A 191 4.98 -0.56 -2.88
N SER A 192 4.02 -1.18 -3.57
CA SER A 192 2.70 -0.61 -3.81
C SER A 192 1.61 -1.68 -3.88
N GLY A 193 0.38 -1.32 -3.56
CA GLY A 193 -0.76 -2.25 -3.57
C GLY A 193 -2.04 -1.57 -3.13
N ARG A 194 -3.18 -2.25 -3.19
CA ARG A 194 -4.45 -1.65 -2.75
C ARG A 194 -4.75 -1.93 -1.28
N CYS A 195 -4.30 -3.05 -0.75
CA CYS A 195 -4.55 -3.44 0.64
C CYS A 195 -3.52 -2.84 1.60
N LEU A 196 -3.85 -1.72 2.24
CA LEU A 196 -2.95 -1.03 3.19
C LEU A 196 -2.43 -1.95 4.30
N THR A 197 -3.31 -2.75 4.90
CA THR A 197 -2.95 -3.69 5.97
C THR A 197 -1.97 -4.75 5.47
N ALA A 198 -2.20 -5.31 4.28
CA ALA A 198 -1.26 -6.28 3.71
C ALA A 198 0.12 -5.69 3.42
N LEU A 199 0.20 -4.43 2.94
CA LEU A 199 1.49 -3.76 2.74
C LEU A 199 2.22 -3.53 4.06
N ARG A 200 1.49 -3.13 5.11
CA ARG A 200 2.02 -2.97 6.47
C ARG A 200 2.53 -4.29 6.99
N ASP A 201 1.71 -5.34 6.94
CA ASP A 201 2.05 -6.65 7.46
C ASP A 201 3.30 -7.21 6.74
N LEU A 202 3.40 -7.03 5.42
CA LEU A 202 4.56 -7.42 4.62
C LEU A 202 5.85 -6.72 5.08
N LEU A 203 5.81 -5.41 5.35
CA LEU A 203 7.00 -4.64 5.77
C LEU A 203 7.39 -4.87 7.22
N MET A 204 6.39 -4.98 8.09
CA MET A 204 6.59 -5.16 9.53
C MET A 204 6.76 -6.65 9.90
N ARG A 205 6.64 -7.56 8.92
CA ARG A 205 6.69 -9.02 9.11
C ARG A 205 5.66 -9.50 10.16
N GLN A 206 4.51 -8.83 10.22
CA GLN A 206 3.45 -9.10 11.19
C GLN A 206 2.39 -10.10 10.67
N TYR A 207 2.59 -10.69 9.50
CA TYR A 207 1.77 -11.80 9.02
C TYR A 207 2.29 -13.13 9.58
N LYS A 208 1.39 -14.09 9.78
CA LYS A 208 1.69 -15.41 10.37
C LYS A 208 2.48 -16.28 9.40
N GLN A 209 3.70 -15.89 9.04
CA GLN A 209 4.56 -16.72 8.21
C GLN A 209 5.25 -17.76 9.08
N VAL A 210 4.71 -18.97 9.07
CA VAL A 210 5.40 -20.14 9.62
C VAL A 210 6.28 -20.68 8.50
N PHE A 211 7.59 -20.48 8.61
CA PHE A 211 8.54 -21.22 7.80
C PHE A 211 8.79 -22.57 8.48
N PRO A 212 8.50 -23.70 7.83
CA PRO A 212 8.69 -25.00 8.45
C PRO A 212 10.17 -25.23 8.75
N VAL A 213 10.52 -25.33 10.05
CA VAL A 213 11.86 -25.71 10.50
C VAL A 213 12.12 -27.21 10.24
N LYS A 214 11.05 -28.01 10.21
CA LYS A 214 11.00 -29.42 9.79
C LYS A 214 9.59 -29.73 9.28
N HIS A 215 9.47 -30.42 8.16
CA HIS A 215 8.18 -30.84 7.60
C HIS A 215 7.71 -32.12 8.29
N PRO A 216 6.54 -32.14 8.97
CA PRO A 216 5.91 -33.39 9.36
C PRO A 216 5.33 -34.06 8.10
N ARG A 217 5.72 -35.31 7.86
CA ARG A 217 5.18 -36.12 6.76
C ARG A 217 3.64 -36.23 6.87
N PRO A 218 2.86 -35.92 5.82
CA PRO A 218 1.43 -36.14 5.85
C PRO A 218 1.11 -37.65 5.93
N LEU A 219 0.15 -38.00 6.78
CA LEU A 219 -0.33 -39.37 6.92
C LEU A 219 -0.97 -39.85 5.62
N GLN A 220 -0.55 -41.03 5.18
CA GLN A 220 -0.89 -41.67 3.92
C GLN A 220 -2.40 -41.95 3.84
N GLU A 221 -3.12 -41.23 2.98
CA GLU A 221 -4.53 -41.46 2.72
C GLU A 221 -4.70 -42.61 1.72
N ARG A 222 -5.51 -43.60 2.11
CA ARG A 222 -5.65 -44.90 1.44
C ARG A 222 -6.91 -44.86 0.56
N SER A 223 -6.76 -44.90 -0.76
CA SER A 223 -7.84 -45.33 -1.67
C SER A 223 -7.28 -45.96 -2.95
N PRO A 224 -7.80 -47.12 -3.40
CA PRO A 224 -7.18 -47.90 -4.46
C PRO A 224 -7.77 -47.56 -5.84
N LEU A 225 -6.91 -47.18 -6.77
CA LEU A 225 -7.13 -47.39 -8.20
C LEU A 225 -5.85 -48.03 -8.77
N LEU A 226 -6.04 -49.02 -9.63
CA LEU A 226 -4.96 -49.85 -10.18
C LEU A 226 -4.09 -49.03 -11.15
N THR A 227 -3.09 -48.36 -10.60
CA THR A 227 -1.97 -47.78 -11.36
C THR A 227 -0.67 -48.37 -10.81
N HIS A 228 0.39 -48.45 -11.63
CA HIS A 228 1.67 -49.05 -11.20
C HIS A 228 2.19 -48.36 -9.93
N PRO A 229 2.36 -49.08 -8.80
CA PRO A 229 2.64 -48.49 -7.49
C PRO A 229 3.95 -47.68 -7.45
N ASN A 230 4.90 -47.98 -8.35
CA ASN A 230 6.15 -47.23 -8.47
C ASN A 230 5.95 -45.84 -9.08
N ILE A 231 5.04 -45.70 -10.05
CA ILE A 231 4.76 -44.44 -10.75
C ILE A 231 3.97 -43.49 -9.85
N GLU A 232 3.00 -44.01 -9.09
CA GLU A 232 2.25 -43.23 -8.10
C GLU A 232 3.16 -42.72 -6.98
N ASN A 233 4.07 -43.57 -6.49
CA ASN A 233 5.03 -43.18 -5.45
C ASN A 233 6.02 -42.11 -5.95
N GLU A 234 6.50 -42.22 -7.20
CA GLU A 234 7.36 -41.21 -7.83
C GLU A 234 6.62 -39.88 -8.03
N HIS A 235 5.42 -39.89 -8.58
CA HIS A 235 4.60 -38.69 -8.75
C HIS A 235 4.23 -38.05 -7.42
N ALA A 236 3.87 -38.85 -6.41
CA ALA A 236 3.56 -38.36 -5.06
C ALA A 236 4.80 -37.71 -4.43
N LYS A 237 5.97 -38.34 -4.53
CA LYS A 237 7.23 -37.80 -4.00
C LYS A 237 7.63 -36.50 -4.71
N HIS A 238 7.45 -36.41 -6.03
CA HIS A 238 7.69 -35.16 -6.76
C HIS A 238 6.69 -34.07 -6.40
N ALA A 239 5.42 -34.41 -6.18
CA ALA A 239 4.41 -33.47 -5.71
C ALA A 239 4.72 -32.96 -4.30
N GLU A 240 5.13 -33.84 -3.39
CA GLU A 240 5.56 -33.49 -2.02
C GLU A 240 6.78 -32.55 -2.05
N ASN A 241 7.80 -32.88 -2.86
CA ASN A 241 8.98 -32.02 -3.03
C ASN A 241 8.62 -30.62 -3.55
N ARG A 242 7.68 -30.51 -4.50
CA ARG A 242 7.21 -29.20 -5.01
C ARG A 242 6.48 -28.39 -3.94
N LEU A 243 5.61 -29.05 -3.17
CA LEU A 243 4.89 -28.42 -2.07
C LEU A 243 5.86 -27.94 -0.99
N GLN A 244 6.84 -28.75 -0.63
CA GLN A 244 7.90 -28.38 0.31
C GLN A 244 8.67 -27.14 -0.19
N MET A 245 9.17 -27.14 -1.42
CA MET A 245 9.88 -25.99 -1.98
C MET A 245 9.02 -24.72 -2.04
N ALA A 246 7.72 -24.85 -2.35
CA ALA A 246 6.79 -23.71 -2.33
C ALA A 246 6.62 -23.15 -0.90
N SER A 247 6.57 -24.03 0.10
CA SER A 247 6.40 -23.70 1.51
C SER A 247 7.66 -23.10 2.12
N GLU A 248 8.85 -23.51 1.68
CA GLU A 248 10.12 -22.88 2.07
C GLU A 248 10.22 -21.43 1.56
N VAL A 249 9.71 -21.15 0.35
CA VAL A 249 9.78 -19.81 -0.26
C VAL A 249 8.69 -18.87 0.28
N PHE A 250 7.45 -19.35 0.35
CA PHE A 250 6.29 -18.52 0.69
C PHE A 250 5.79 -18.72 2.12
N GLY A 251 6.24 -19.75 2.83
CA GLY A 251 5.70 -20.14 4.14
C GLY A 251 4.35 -20.84 4.04
N ASP A 252 3.92 -21.43 5.15
CA ASP A 252 2.66 -22.17 5.26
C ASP A 252 1.46 -21.29 5.63
N GLY A 253 1.72 -20.07 6.09
CA GLY A 253 0.70 -19.11 6.49
C GLY A 253 -0.06 -18.46 5.33
N THR A 254 -1.14 -17.76 5.69
CA THR A 254 -1.85 -16.87 4.77
C THR A 254 -0.91 -15.75 4.31
N LEU A 255 -0.77 -15.57 3.00
CA LEU A 255 0.11 -14.55 2.44
C LEU A 255 -0.59 -13.18 2.38
N PRO A 256 0.16 -12.08 2.62
CA PRO A 256 -0.41 -10.74 2.51
C PRO A 256 -0.92 -10.49 1.09
N LYS A 257 -2.11 -9.89 0.99
CA LYS A 257 -2.73 -9.61 -0.30
C LYS A 257 -1.94 -8.57 -1.10
N LEU A 258 -1.43 -8.99 -2.24
CA LEU A 258 -0.71 -8.14 -3.18
C LEU A 258 -1.20 -8.40 -4.60
N GLU A 259 -1.67 -7.37 -5.31
CA GLU A 259 -2.32 -7.57 -6.61
C GLU A 259 -1.33 -7.66 -7.78
N THR A 260 -0.19 -6.98 -7.68
CA THR A 260 0.73 -6.82 -8.83
C THR A 260 2.19 -6.89 -8.44
N ALA A 261 3.03 -7.33 -9.38
CA ALA A 261 4.48 -7.14 -9.34
C ALA A 261 4.98 -6.65 -10.72
N LEU A 262 5.90 -5.69 -10.73
CA LEU A 262 6.44 -5.07 -11.94
C LEU A 262 7.96 -5.25 -12.01
N TYR A 263 8.43 -5.72 -13.15
CA TYR A 263 9.84 -5.85 -13.47
C TYR A 263 10.14 -5.01 -14.71
N LYS A 264 10.98 -3.99 -14.54
CA LYS A 264 11.48 -3.16 -15.63
C LYS A 264 12.92 -3.60 -15.95
N LEU A 265 13.14 -4.06 -17.16
CA LEU A 265 14.44 -4.49 -17.68
C LEU A 265 15.01 -3.37 -18.54
N GLU A 266 16.24 -2.95 -18.24
CA GLU A 266 17.00 -1.95 -18.99
C GLU A 266 18.44 -2.43 -19.14
N THR A 267 18.68 -3.23 -20.18
CA THR A 267 19.97 -3.90 -20.40
C THR A 267 20.42 -3.71 -21.84
N ARG A 268 21.72 -3.82 -22.11
CA ARG A 268 22.28 -3.77 -23.46
C ARG A 268 22.26 -5.17 -24.08
N TYR A 269 22.15 -5.23 -25.41
CA TYR A 269 22.23 -6.49 -26.13
C TYR A 269 23.67 -7.01 -26.11
N ARG A 270 23.92 -8.15 -25.44
CA ARG A 270 25.24 -8.80 -25.35
C ARG A 270 25.39 -9.98 -26.32
N GLY A 271 25.00 -9.79 -27.59
CA GLY A 271 25.19 -10.80 -28.62
C GLY A 271 26.66 -10.91 -29.04
N LYS A 272 27.17 -12.14 -29.21
CA LYS A 272 28.53 -12.42 -29.72
C LYS A 272 28.70 -12.14 -31.23
N GLU A 273 27.61 -11.94 -31.95
CA GLU A 273 27.64 -11.68 -33.40
C GLU A 273 27.89 -10.21 -33.70
N ARG A 274 28.83 -9.93 -34.60
CA ARG A 274 29.09 -8.61 -35.20
C ARG A 274 27.94 -8.20 -36.16
N GLY A 275 26.72 -8.19 -35.65
CA GLY A 275 25.55 -7.66 -36.32
C GLY A 275 25.18 -6.28 -35.76
N THR A 276 24.46 -5.49 -36.55
CA THR A 276 24.00 -4.10 -36.33
C THR A 276 23.32 -3.82 -34.98
N MET A 277 22.99 -4.84 -34.17
CA MET A 277 22.41 -4.75 -32.84
C MET A 277 23.44 -4.66 -31.71
N GLY A 278 24.65 -5.21 -31.85
CA GLY A 278 25.70 -5.16 -30.83
C GLY A 278 26.39 -3.78 -30.70
N ALA A 279 26.24 -2.93 -31.71
CA ALA A 279 26.80 -1.59 -31.78
C ALA A 279 25.84 -0.48 -31.29
N ARG A 280 24.58 -0.82 -30.94
CA ARG A 280 23.63 0.16 -30.42
C ARG A 280 23.94 0.42 -28.94
N GLU A 281 24.32 1.66 -28.60
CA GLU A 281 24.49 2.09 -27.21
C GLU A 281 23.18 2.08 -26.41
N GLU A 282 22.05 2.16 -27.11
CA GLU A 282 20.73 2.21 -26.50
C GLU A 282 20.37 0.89 -25.80
N PRO A 283 19.97 0.93 -24.51
CA PRO A 283 19.53 -0.26 -23.82
C PRO A 283 18.20 -0.75 -24.38
N PHE A 284 18.05 -2.07 -24.48
CA PHE A 284 16.74 -2.68 -24.69
C PHE A 284 15.92 -2.56 -23.42
N ARG A 285 14.66 -2.15 -23.60
CA ARG A 285 13.73 -1.86 -22.50
C ARG A 285 12.57 -2.84 -22.56
N GLY A 286 12.34 -3.56 -21.46
CA GLY A 286 11.24 -4.50 -21.31
C GLY A 286 10.49 -4.23 -20.02
N VAL A 287 9.17 -4.44 -20.02
CA VAL A 287 8.37 -4.37 -18.80
C VAL A 287 7.54 -5.64 -18.69
N VAL A 288 7.75 -6.38 -17.61
CA VAL A 288 6.95 -7.56 -17.26
C VAL A 288 6.08 -7.19 -16.07
N ARG A 289 4.77 -7.31 -16.24
CA ARG A 289 3.79 -7.06 -15.18
C ARG A 289 3.02 -8.33 -14.88
N PHE A 290 3.10 -8.78 -13.64
CA PHE A 290 2.24 -9.81 -13.11
C PHE A 290 1.06 -9.18 -12.39
N SER A 291 -0.12 -9.76 -12.54
CA SER A 291 -1.35 -9.29 -11.91
C SER A 291 -2.27 -10.45 -11.54
N SER A 292 -2.83 -10.43 -10.35
CA SER A 292 -3.89 -11.35 -9.92
C SER A 292 -4.65 -10.77 -8.73
N SER A 293 -5.63 -11.50 -8.19
CA SER A 293 -6.29 -11.13 -6.93
C SER A 293 -5.34 -11.19 -5.72
N ASN A 294 -4.40 -12.14 -5.74
CA ASN A 294 -3.26 -12.23 -4.82
C ASN A 294 -2.10 -12.96 -5.51
N ILE A 295 -1.05 -12.21 -5.89
CA ILE A 295 0.08 -12.75 -6.67
C ILE A 295 0.90 -13.73 -5.86
N LEU A 296 1.03 -13.53 -4.56
CA LEU A 296 1.83 -14.40 -3.70
C LEU A 296 1.19 -15.78 -3.59
N GLU A 297 -0.13 -15.83 -3.39
CA GLU A 297 -0.89 -17.09 -3.40
C GLU A 297 -0.90 -17.74 -4.78
N SER A 298 -1.05 -16.95 -5.84
CA SER A 298 -1.02 -17.48 -7.22
C SER A 298 0.33 -18.10 -7.56
N LEU A 299 1.45 -17.48 -7.13
CA LEU A 299 2.78 -18.02 -7.34
C LEU A 299 3.02 -19.30 -6.51
N LYS A 300 2.60 -19.32 -5.24
CA LYS A 300 2.64 -20.52 -4.39
C LYS A 300 1.82 -21.67 -4.97
N TYR A 301 0.66 -21.36 -5.55
CA TYR A 301 -0.16 -22.35 -6.24
C TYR A 301 0.52 -22.88 -7.50
N CYS A 302 1.03 -21.99 -8.37
CA CYS A 302 1.72 -22.40 -9.60
C CYS A 302 2.93 -23.29 -9.34
N THR A 303 3.67 -23.07 -8.25
CA THR A 303 4.83 -23.91 -7.89
C THR A 303 4.41 -25.25 -7.32
N SER A 304 3.44 -25.27 -6.39
CA SER A 304 2.95 -26.50 -5.78
C SER A 304 2.26 -27.43 -6.79
N SER A 305 1.48 -26.86 -7.73
CA SER A 305 0.80 -27.61 -8.79
C SER A 305 1.73 -28.06 -9.93
N GLY A 306 2.97 -27.56 -10.00
CA GLY A 306 3.92 -27.87 -11.06
C GLY A 306 3.69 -27.10 -12.37
N MET A 307 2.83 -26.08 -12.38
CA MET A 307 2.66 -25.17 -13.52
C MET A 307 3.88 -24.27 -13.75
N ALA A 308 4.64 -24.00 -12.69
CA ALA A 308 5.91 -23.27 -12.73
C ALA A 308 7.04 -24.13 -12.16
N ALA A 309 8.23 -24.00 -12.73
CA ALA A 309 9.42 -24.65 -12.20
C ALA A 309 9.72 -24.14 -10.77
N ALA A 310 9.96 -25.07 -9.85
CA ALA A 310 10.46 -24.77 -8.52
C ALA A 310 11.99 -24.97 -8.49
N PRO A 311 12.76 -24.12 -7.78
CA PRO A 311 12.29 -22.94 -7.04
C PRO A 311 11.93 -21.77 -7.96
N VAL A 312 11.03 -20.88 -7.50
CA VAL A 312 10.71 -19.65 -8.22
C VAL A 312 11.97 -18.79 -8.33
N THR A 313 12.07 -18.02 -9.41
CA THR A 313 13.19 -17.09 -9.60
C THR A 313 13.39 -16.22 -8.35
N PRO A 314 14.65 -15.92 -7.97
CA PRO A 314 14.96 -15.06 -6.82
C PRO A 314 14.24 -13.71 -6.83
N LEU A 315 13.90 -13.22 -8.03
CA LEU A 315 13.15 -12.00 -8.23
C LEU A 315 11.73 -12.06 -7.65
N LEU A 316 11.05 -13.20 -7.82
CA LEU A 316 9.67 -13.39 -7.34
C LEU A 316 9.65 -13.80 -5.85
N SER A 317 10.58 -14.65 -5.41
CA SER A 317 10.70 -15.02 -4.00
C SER A 317 11.14 -13.83 -3.12
N SER A 318 11.90 -12.88 -3.67
CA SER A 318 12.34 -11.69 -2.92
C SER A 318 11.21 -10.71 -2.57
N ILE A 319 10.02 -10.82 -3.19
CA ILE A 319 8.89 -9.94 -2.88
C ILE A 319 8.54 -10.03 -1.39
N VAL A 320 8.49 -11.26 -0.88
CA VAL A 320 8.15 -11.54 0.52
C VAL A 320 9.29 -11.17 1.46
N GLN A 321 10.53 -11.46 1.08
CA GLN A 321 11.71 -11.23 1.93
C GLN A 321 12.12 -9.75 2.03
N LYS A 322 12.04 -9.03 0.92
CA LYS A 322 12.48 -7.62 0.80
C LYS A 322 11.32 -6.64 0.93
N GLY A 323 10.07 -7.10 0.88
CA GLY A 323 8.88 -6.25 0.93
C GLY A 323 8.82 -5.27 -0.24
N ARG A 324 9.11 -5.72 -1.47
CA ARG A 324 9.09 -4.88 -2.68
C ARG A 324 8.38 -5.59 -3.81
N ASN A 325 7.65 -4.86 -4.64
CA ASN A 325 6.96 -5.42 -5.82
C ASN A 325 7.23 -4.65 -7.10
N TYR A 326 8.15 -3.68 -7.07
CA TYR A 326 8.68 -2.99 -8.23
C TYR A 326 10.19 -3.19 -8.28
N PHE A 327 10.69 -3.70 -9.41
CA PHE A 327 12.09 -4.04 -9.59
C PHE A 327 12.60 -3.43 -10.90
N VAL A 328 13.78 -2.81 -10.83
CA VAL A 328 14.51 -2.34 -12.02
C VAL A 328 15.76 -3.21 -12.15
N ILE A 329 15.87 -3.88 -13.28
CA ILE A 329 16.98 -4.76 -13.62
C ILE A 329 17.82 -4.04 -14.67
N THR A 330 19.01 -3.61 -14.28
CA THR A 330 19.98 -2.94 -15.14
C THR A 330 21.22 -3.81 -15.33
N ASP A 331 22.01 -3.49 -16.36
CA ASP A 331 23.33 -4.09 -16.51
C ASP A 331 24.20 -3.81 -15.28
N LYS A 332 24.82 -4.86 -14.73
CA LYS A 332 25.94 -4.68 -13.81
C LYS A 332 27.07 -4.01 -14.58
N GLY A 333 27.41 -2.78 -14.24
CA GLY A 333 28.55 -2.07 -14.82
C GLY A 333 29.86 -2.84 -14.60
N PRO A 334 30.91 -2.56 -15.37
CA PRO A 334 32.21 -3.24 -15.27
C PRO A 334 33.04 -2.87 -14.03
N GLY A 335 32.42 -2.61 -12.88
CA GLY A 335 33.09 -2.09 -11.66
C GLY A 335 32.64 -2.68 -10.33
N LEU A 336 31.80 -3.72 -10.30
CA LEU A 336 31.49 -4.45 -9.06
C LEU A 336 31.90 -5.91 -9.23
N SER A 337 33.21 -6.12 -9.34
CA SER A 337 33.84 -7.37 -8.96
C SER A 337 33.51 -7.64 -7.49
N GLN A 338 33.15 -8.88 -7.24
CA GLN A 338 32.89 -9.43 -5.92
C GLN A 338 34.10 -9.13 -5.03
N THR A 339 33.93 -8.26 -4.02
CA THR A 339 34.75 -8.38 -2.83
C THR A 339 34.31 -9.66 -2.12
N PRO A 340 35.20 -10.65 -1.92
CA PRO A 340 34.90 -11.77 -1.04
C PRO A 340 34.69 -11.20 0.35
N GLY A 341 33.50 -11.39 0.92
CA GLY A 341 33.29 -11.12 2.34
C GLY A 341 34.26 -11.97 3.18
N PRO A 342 34.76 -11.48 4.31
CA PRO A 342 35.63 -12.25 5.17
C PRO A 342 34.85 -13.46 5.71
N LYS A 343 35.45 -14.63 5.59
CA LYS A 343 35.05 -15.81 6.36
C LYS A 343 35.39 -15.53 7.82
N VAL A 344 34.39 -15.31 8.68
CA VAL A 344 34.12 -15.97 9.97
C VAL A 344 32.66 -15.73 10.31
#